data_AF-Q9FXZ0-F1
#
_entry.id   AF-Q9FXZ0-F1
#
_cell.length_a   1.000
_cell.length_b   1.000
_cell.length_c   1.000
_cell.angle_alpha   90.00
_cell.angle_beta   90.00
_cell.angle_gamma   90.00
#
_symmetry.space_group_name_H-M   'P 1'
#
loop_
_entity.id
_entity.type
_entity.pdbx_description
1 polymer ?
#
loop_
_entity_poly.entity_id
_entity_poly.type
_entity_poly.pdbx_seq_one_letter_code
_entity_poly.pdbx_strand_id
1 'polypeptide(L)'
;MEFASSSSSFPKSKSRWTYDVFINFSGEDLRKNFISHLSYALSKAGINTVLDGQQMELEELMKPEKSQISIVVFSKSYTESTWCLDELAKIIEIHETYGQRVVVVFYEIDPSHVRDQE
;
A
#
# COMPACT_ATOMS: atom_id res chain seq x y z
N MET A 1 44.81 -2.60 -33.13
CA MET A 1 43.87 -3.66 -32.72
C MET A 1 43.48 -3.38 -31.29
N GLU A 2 42.37 -2.66 -31.08
CA GLU A 2 41.86 -2.35 -29.75
C GLU A 2 40.72 -3.31 -29.44
N PHE A 3 40.85 -4.05 -28.33
CA PHE A 3 39.83 -4.98 -27.88
C PHE A 3 38.73 -4.21 -27.15
N ALA A 4 37.52 -4.21 -27.73
CA ALA A 4 36.33 -3.67 -27.09
C ALA A 4 35.93 -4.57 -25.91
N SER A 5 35.87 -4.00 -24.71
CA SER A 5 35.31 -4.65 -23.52
C SER A 5 33.79 -4.75 -23.67
N SER A 6 33.26 -5.97 -23.79
CA SER A 6 31.82 -6.21 -23.74
C SER A 6 31.33 -6.05 -22.30
N SER A 7 30.56 -5.00 -22.04
CA SER A 7 29.76 -4.91 -20.83
C SER A 7 28.54 -5.81 -21.00
N SER A 8 28.51 -6.94 -20.28
CA SER A 8 27.31 -7.77 -20.19
C SER A 8 26.27 -7.04 -19.32
N SER A 9 25.40 -6.26 -19.94
CA SER A 9 24.22 -5.72 -19.28
C SER A 9 23.23 -6.87 -19.09
N PHE A 10 23.24 -7.50 -17.92
CA PHE A 10 22.16 -8.39 -17.52
C PHE A 10 20.85 -7.61 -17.62
N PRO A 11 19.82 -8.11 -18.34
CA PRO A 11 18.52 -7.46 -18.34
C PRO A 11 18.01 -7.44 -16.90
N LYS A 12 17.87 -6.25 -16.32
CA LYS A 12 17.19 -6.09 -15.03
C LYS A 12 15.81 -6.72 -15.21
N SER A 13 15.51 -7.79 -14.46
CA SER A 13 14.17 -8.35 -14.43
C SER A 13 13.21 -7.20 -14.16
N LYS A 14 12.20 -6.99 -15.01
CA LYS A 14 11.19 -5.98 -14.73
C LYS A 14 10.59 -6.32 -13.37
N SER A 15 10.81 -5.46 -12.38
CA SER A 15 10.14 -5.58 -11.08
C SER A 15 8.65 -5.68 -11.36
N ARG A 16 7.99 -6.71 -10.82
CA ARG A 16 6.51 -6.80 -10.87
C ARG A 16 5.84 -5.62 -10.14
N TRP A 17 6.59 -4.95 -9.29
CA TRP A 17 6.14 -3.87 -8.43
C TRP A 17 6.44 -2.52 -9.04
N THR A 18 5.43 -1.66 -9.07
CA THR A 18 5.52 -0.24 -9.43
C THR A 18 5.81 0.62 -8.19
N TYR A 19 5.34 0.18 -7.02
CA TYR A 19 5.48 0.91 -5.75
C TYR A 19 6.13 0.04 -4.67
N ASP A 20 6.77 0.69 -3.70
CA ASP A 20 7.31 0.01 -2.53
C ASP A 20 6.21 -0.23 -1.50
N VAL A 21 5.35 0.78 -1.28
CA VAL A 21 4.30 0.74 -0.27
C VAL A 21 2.97 1.24 -0.83
N PHE A 22 1.90 0.49 -0.60
CA PHE A 22 0.53 0.95 -0.67
C PHE A 22 0.01 1.25 0.73
N ILE A 23 -0.64 2.39 0.95
CA ILE A 23 -1.27 2.73 2.22
C ILE A 23 -2.78 2.79 2.03
N ASN A 24 -3.49 1.87 2.67
CA ASN A 24 -4.93 1.76 2.67
C ASN A 24 -5.50 2.31 3.99
N PHE A 25 -6.44 3.24 3.89
CA PHE A 25 -6.99 3.98 5.01
C PHE A 25 -8.29 4.67 4.60
N SER A 26 -9.19 4.91 5.55
CA SER A 26 -10.38 5.73 5.30
C SER A 26 -10.41 7.01 6.12
N GLY A 27 -11.09 8.03 5.59
CA GLY A 27 -11.31 9.32 6.24
C GLY A 27 -10.41 10.44 5.73
N GLU A 28 -11.01 11.56 5.36
CA GLU A 28 -10.29 12.75 4.87
C GLU A 28 -9.44 13.41 5.98
N ASP A 29 -9.90 13.35 7.23
CA ASP A 29 -9.15 13.88 8.38
C ASP A 29 -7.85 13.10 8.60
N LEU A 30 -7.89 11.77 8.45
CA LEU A 30 -6.67 10.94 8.52
C LEU A 30 -5.72 11.28 7.37
N ARG A 31 -6.25 11.54 6.16
CA ARG A 31 -5.47 11.93 4.98
C ARG A 31 -4.64 13.18 5.26
N LYS A 32 -5.25 14.21 5.86
CA LYS A 32 -4.61 15.51 6.13
C LYS A 32 -3.64 15.45 7.31
N ASN A 33 -3.88 14.55 8.26
CA ASN A 33 -3.09 14.43 9.48
C ASN A 33 -2.09 13.26 9.41
N PHE A 34 -2.40 12.14 10.07
CA PHE A 34 -1.48 11.01 10.24
C PHE A 34 -0.89 10.50 8.91
N ILE A 35 -1.72 10.34 7.88
CA ILE A 35 -1.28 9.79 6.59
C ILE A 35 -0.36 10.75 5.84
N SER A 36 -0.60 12.07 5.93
CA SER A 36 0.27 13.05 5.28
C SER A 36 1.68 13.01 5.85
N HIS A 37 1.80 12.91 7.18
CA HIS A 37 3.07 12.76 7.87
C HIS A 37 3.77 11.43 7.56
N LEU A 38 3.01 10.33 7.56
CA LEU A 38 3.54 9.00 7.22
C LEU A 38 4.07 8.97 5.78
N SER A 39 3.28 9.45 4.81
CA SER A 39 3.68 9.53 3.40
C SER A 39 4.91 10.41 3.21
N TYR A 40 4.97 11.56 3.89
CA TYR A 40 6.14 12.43 3.86
C TYR A 40 7.40 11.74 4.42
N ALA A 41 7.30 11.05 5.54
CA ALA A 41 8.43 10.35 6.15
C ALA A 41 8.95 9.22 5.25
N LEU A 42 8.05 8.42 4.65
CA LEU A 42 8.40 7.37 3.70
C LEU A 42 9.08 7.96 2.45
N SER A 43 8.53 9.03 1.90
CA SER A 43 9.13 9.74 0.76
C SER A 43 10.53 10.27 1.10
N LYS A 44 10.72 10.84 2.30
CA LYS A 44 12.05 11.28 2.78
C LYS A 44 13.05 10.13 2.93
N ALA A 45 12.58 8.93 3.22
CA ALA A 45 13.39 7.71 3.25
C ALA A 45 13.64 7.11 1.85
N GLY A 46 13.12 7.71 0.78
CA GLY A 46 13.26 7.23 -0.60
C GLY A 46 12.31 6.09 -0.97
N ILE A 47 11.24 5.88 -0.19
CA ILE A 47 10.26 4.81 -0.40
C ILE A 47 9.12 5.33 -1.29
N ASN A 48 8.95 4.71 -2.46
CA ASN A 48 7.90 5.06 -3.40
C ASN A 48 6.54 4.58 -2.89
N THR A 49 5.74 5.51 -2.40
CA THR A 49 4.47 5.22 -1.72
C THR A 49 3.29 5.67 -2.57
N VAL A 50 2.26 4.82 -2.65
CA VAL A 50 0.96 5.15 -3.23
C VAL A 50 -0.13 5.07 -2.16
N LEU A 51 -1.06 6.01 -2.17
CA LEU A 51 -2.17 6.08 -1.24
C LEU A 51 -3.44 5.49 -1.86
N ASP A 52 -4.32 4.96 -1.01
CA ASP A 52 -5.74 4.74 -1.31
C ASP A 52 -6.32 6.03 -1.92
N GLY A 53 -7.06 5.84 -3.01
CA GLY A 53 -7.69 6.93 -3.73
C GLY A 53 -9.18 7.02 -3.41
N GLN A 54 -9.71 8.24 -3.52
CA GLN A 54 -11.10 8.50 -3.18
C GLN A 54 -12.05 8.20 -4.36
N GLN A 55 -11.58 7.58 -5.43
CA GLN A 55 -12.32 7.44 -6.68
C GLN A 55 -12.49 5.98 -7.08
N MET A 56 -13.73 5.61 -7.41
CA MET A 56 -14.11 4.27 -7.84
C MET A 56 -13.60 3.95 -9.26
N GLU A 57 -12.28 3.96 -9.46
CA GLU A 57 -11.65 3.52 -10.70
C GLU A 57 -11.01 2.14 -10.49
N LEU A 58 -11.22 1.24 -11.46
CA LEU A 58 -10.67 -0.12 -11.44
C LEU A 58 -9.14 -0.12 -11.26
N GLU A 59 -8.45 0.92 -11.74
CA GLU A 59 -7.01 1.08 -11.59
C GLU A 59 -6.57 1.22 -10.12
N GLU A 60 -7.42 1.78 -9.26
CA GLU A 60 -7.09 1.95 -7.84
C GLU A 60 -7.06 0.61 -7.10
N LEU A 61 -8.00 -0.29 -7.41
CA LEU A 61 -8.01 -1.67 -6.90
C LEU A 61 -6.79 -2.51 -7.31
N MET A 62 -6.04 -2.08 -8.34
CA MET A 62 -4.80 -2.73 -8.76
C MET A 62 -3.55 -2.19 -8.05
N LYS A 63 -3.64 -1.09 -7.29
CA LYS A 63 -2.51 -0.51 -6.55
C LYS A 63 -1.94 -1.48 -5.51
N PRO A 64 -2.75 -2.24 -4.74
CA PRO A 64 -2.24 -3.31 -3.89
C PRO A 64 -1.37 -4.31 -4.67
N GLU A 65 -1.81 -4.80 -5.84
CA GLU A 65 -1.07 -5.80 -6.63
C GLU A 65 0.28 -5.29 -7.14
N LYS A 66 0.39 -3.98 -7.35
CA LYS A 66 1.59 -3.31 -7.86
C LYS A 66 2.55 -2.88 -6.75
N SER A 67 2.28 -3.22 -5.49
CA SER A 67 3.05 -2.75 -4.33
C SER A 67 3.76 -3.89 -3.60
N GLN A 68 4.96 -3.66 -3.08
CA GLN A 68 5.70 -4.70 -2.33
C GLN A 68 5.12 -4.95 -0.94
N ILE A 69 4.64 -3.89 -0.29
CA ILE A 69 4.09 -3.89 1.06
C ILE A 69 2.75 -3.15 1.02
N SER A 70 1.76 -3.67 1.74
CA SER A 70 0.51 -2.96 2.03
C SER A 70 0.49 -2.56 3.51
N ILE A 71 0.30 -1.28 3.80
CA ILE A 71 0.03 -0.77 5.14
C ILE A 71 -1.46 -0.51 5.25
N VAL A 72 -2.13 -1.22 6.16
CA VAL A 72 -3.55 -1.02 6.46
C VAL A 72 -3.66 -0.21 7.74
N VAL A 73 -4.27 0.97 7.66
CA VAL A 73 -4.46 1.86 8.81
C VAL A 73 -5.92 1.82 9.23
N PHE A 74 -6.22 0.97 10.21
CA PHE A 74 -7.54 0.93 10.81
C PHE A 74 -7.76 2.16 11.70
N SER A 75 -8.90 2.81 11.51
CA SER A 75 -9.39 3.96 12.26
C SER A 75 -10.88 3.79 12.53
N LYS A 76 -11.48 4.68 13.33
CA LYS A 76 -12.92 4.64 13.60
C LYS A 76 -13.78 4.69 12.34
N SER A 77 -13.36 5.47 11.34
CA SER A 77 -14.09 5.65 10.08
C SER A 77 -13.75 4.60 9.03
N TYR A 78 -12.89 3.62 9.34
CA TYR A 78 -12.40 2.67 8.34
C TYR A 78 -13.52 1.80 7.77
N THR A 79 -14.39 1.28 8.64
CA THR A 79 -15.51 0.41 8.28
C THR A 79 -16.68 1.17 7.63
N GLU A 80 -16.65 2.50 7.65
CA GLU A 80 -17.67 3.35 7.03
C GLU A 80 -17.53 3.43 5.50
N SER A 81 -16.36 3.06 4.96
CA SER A 81 -16.08 3.10 3.53
C SER A 81 -16.09 1.71 2.91
N THR A 82 -17.12 1.40 2.14
CA THR A 82 -17.22 0.15 1.37
C THR A 82 -16.03 -0.02 0.44
N TRP A 83 -15.56 1.07 -0.18
CA TRP A 83 -14.39 1.04 -1.05
C TRP A 83 -13.11 0.61 -0.32
N CYS A 84 -12.87 1.17 0.88
CA CYS A 84 -11.71 0.81 1.68
C CYS A 84 -11.75 -0.67 2.10
N LEU A 85 -12.95 -1.21 2.33
CA LEU A 85 -13.16 -2.65 2.62
C LEU A 85 -12.94 -3.54 1.39
N ASP A 86 -13.33 -3.10 0.19
CA ASP A 86 -13.06 -3.81 -1.06
C ASP A 86 -11.54 -3.88 -1.33
N GLU A 87 -10.82 -2.77 -1.10
CA GLU A 87 -9.36 -2.74 -1.16
C GLU A 87 -8.72 -3.65 -0.10
N LEU A 88 -9.25 -3.69 1.12
CA LEU A 88 -8.78 -4.60 2.17
C LEU A 88 -8.94 -6.07 1.77
N ALA A 89 -10.11 -6.45 1.25
CA ALA A 89 -10.35 -7.79 0.75
C ALA A 89 -9.34 -8.15 -0.35
N LYS A 90 -9.05 -7.19 -1.23
CA LYS A 90 -8.05 -7.37 -2.28
C LYS A 90 -6.63 -7.54 -1.73
N ILE A 91 -6.23 -6.74 -0.73
CA ILE A 91 -4.94 -6.89 -0.05
C ILE A 91 -4.80 -8.29 0.56
N ILE A 92 -5.84 -8.80 1.22
CA ILE A 92 -5.84 -10.14 1.83
C ILE A 92 -5.67 -11.21 0.74
N GLU A 93 -6.44 -11.13 -0.35
CA GLU A 93 -6.31 -12.05 -1.50
C GLU A 93 -4.87 -12.09 -2.03
N ILE A 94 -4.24 -10.93 -2.20
CA ILE A 94 -2.86 -10.82 -2.72
C ILE A 94 -1.83 -11.34 -1.72
N HIS A 95 -2.01 -11.04 -0.44
CA HIS A 95 -1.17 -11.56 0.63
C HIS A 95 -1.19 -13.10 0.63
N GLU A 96 -2.38 -13.69 0.58
CA GLU A 96 -2.56 -15.15 0.57
C GLU A 96 -2.03 -15.80 -0.72
N THR A 97 -2.25 -15.16 -1.87
CA THR A 97 -1.89 -15.73 -3.18
C THR A 97 -0.40 -15.55 -3.50
N TYR A 98 0.17 -14.39 -3.18
CA TYR A 98 1.50 -13.97 -3.66
C TYR A 98 2.51 -13.66 -2.56
N GLY A 99 2.13 -13.82 -1.28
CA GLY A 99 2.99 -13.54 -0.13
C GLY A 99 3.41 -12.09 0.01
N GLN A 100 2.57 -11.14 -0.47
CA GLN A 100 2.80 -9.72 -0.22
C GLN A 100 2.87 -9.46 1.29
N ARG A 101 3.75 -8.56 1.75
CA ARG A 101 3.82 -8.22 3.17
C ARG A 101 2.70 -7.24 3.53
N VAL A 102 2.01 -7.51 4.64
CA VAL A 102 0.97 -6.62 5.18
C VAL A 102 1.39 -6.14 6.56
N VAL A 103 1.29 -4.83 6.79
CA VAL A 103 1.53 -4.20 8.09
C VAL A 103 0.23 -3.53 8.53
N VAL A 104 -0.24 -3.87 9.73
CA VAL A 104 -1.48 -3.32 10.28
C VAL A 104 -1.13 -2.25 11.32
N VAL A 105 -1.78 -1.09 11.20
CA VAL A 105 -1.70 0.04 12.13
C VAL A 105 -3.09 0.29 12.69
N PHE A 106 -3.20 0.32 14.02
CA PHE A 106 -4.43 0.70 14.72
C PHE A 106 -4.29 2.14 15.18
N TYR A 107 -4.99 3.07 14.51
CA TYR A 107 -4.95 4.49 14.79
C TYR A 107 -6.14 4.90 15.65
N GLU A 108 -5.86 5.26 16.91
CA GLU A 108 -6.87 5.74 17.89
C GLU A 108 -8.06 4.79 18.11
N ILE A 109 -7.84 3.49 17.90
CA ILE A 109 -8.80 2.43 18.15
C ILE A 109 -8.13 1.25 18.87
N ASP A 110 -8.90 0.50 19.66
CA ASP A 110 -8.46 -0.81 20.14
C ASP A 110 -8.60 -1.84 19.01
N PRO A 111 -7.62 -2.75 18.80
CA PRO A 111 -7.74 -3.86 17.87
C PRO A 111 -9.01 -4.71 18.03
N SER A 112 -9.60 -4.77 19.23
CA SER A 112 -10.87 -5.46 19.48
C SER A 112 -12.01 -4.91 18.64
N HIS A 113 -12.09 -3.60 18.39
CA HIS A 113 -13.16 -3.02 17.56
C HIS A 113 -13.13 -3.58 16.13
N VAL A 114 -11.94 -3.86 15.59
CA VAL A 114 -11.79 -4.47 14.26
C VAL A 114 -12.14 -5.96 14.29
N ARG A 115 -11.70 -6.67 15.34
CA ARG A 115 -11.91 -8.13 15.47
C ARG A 115 -13.38 -8.47 15.76
N ASP A 116 -13.98 -7.71 16.66
CA ASP A 116 -15.27 -8.00 17.28
C ASP A 116 -16.41 -7.19 16.59
N GLN A 117 -16.07 -6.29 15.66
CA GLN A 117 -17.00 -5.44 14.89
C GLN A 117 -17.94 -4.61 15.78
N GLU A 118 -17.43 -4.13 16.91
CA GLU A 118 -18.13 -3.27 17.89
C GLU A 118 -17.76 -1.79 17.74
#